data_AF-A0A962EW26-F1
#
_entry.id   AF-A0A962EW26-F1
#
_cell.length_a   1.000
_cell.length_b   1.000
_cell.length_c   1.000
_cell.angle_alpha   90.00
_cell.angle_beta   90.00
_cell.angle_gamma   90.00
#
_symmetry.space_group_name_H-M   'P 1'
#
loop_
_entity.id
_entity.type
_entity.pdbx_description
1 polymer ?
#
loop_
_entity_poly.entity_id
_entity_poly.type
_entity_poly.pdbx_seq_one_letter_code
_entity_poly.pdbx_strand_id
1 'polypeptide(L)' 'MRTQRGGGSHLNVAWNWRNYGSAASPQVGAVVVWRHHVGQIVGQAANGRWLVQSGNDGGRVRTRARSIAGAVIRM' A
#
# COMPACT_ATOMS: atom_id res chain seq x y z
N MET A 1 5.84 -6.06 0.93
CA MET A 1 4.50 -6.16 1.52
C MET A 1 4.22 -7.52 2.10
N ARG A 2 4.21 -8.64 1.34
CA ARG A 2 3.92 -9.98 1.89
C ARG A 2 4.83 -10.34 3.08
N THR A 3 6.12 -10.07 2.96
CA THR A 3 7.10 -10.29 4.05
C THR A 3 6.91 -9.38 5.26
N GLN A 4 6.19 -8.26 5.12
CA GLN A 4 5.97 -7.28 6.19
C GLN A 4 4.64 -7.50 6.92
N ARG A 5 3.62 -8.02 6.22
CA ARG A 5 2.24 -8.21 6.73
C ARG A 5 1.79 -9.68 6.79
N GLY A 6 2.64 -10.61 6.35
CA GLY A 6 2.31 -12.02 6.24
C GLY A 6 1.51 -12.36 4.97
N GLY A 7 1.01 -13.60 4.93
CA GLY A 7 0.19 -14.15 3.84
C GLY A 7 0.94 -15.00 2.81
N GLY A 8 0.16 -15.63 1.93
CA GLY A 8 0.64 -16.60 0.95
C GLY A 8 1.22 -15.98 -0.33
N SER A 9 1.81 -16.83 -1.18
CA SER A 9 2.42 -16.43 -2.47
C SER A 9 1.45 -15.72 -3.42
N HIS A 10 0.14 -15.94 -3.29
CA HIS A 10 -0.88 -15.20 -4.04
C HIS A 10 -0.80 -13.68 -3.82
N LEU A 11 -0.27 -13.20 -2.69
CA LEU A 11 -0.02 -11.79 -2.41
C LEU A 11 1.28 -11.26 -3.05
N ASN A 12 1.97 -12.03 -3.89
CA ASN A 12 3.02 -11.48 -4.74
C ASN A 12 2.44 -10.61 -5.87
N VAL A 13 1.17 -10.82 -6.23
CA VAL A 13 0.44 -9.99 -7.20
C VAL A 13 -0.20 -8.81 -6.47
N ALA A 14 0.16 -7.58 -6.88
CA ALA A 14 -0.30 -6.36 -6.21
C ALA A 14 -1.82 -6.28 -6.07
N TRP A 15 -2.57 -6.58 -7.14
CA TRP A 15 -4.02 -6.47 -7.13
C TRP A 15 -4.72 -7.44 -6.16
N ASN A 16 -4.10 -8.57 -5.82
CA ASN A 16 -4.68 -9.53 -4.88
C ASN A 16 -4.80 -8.95 -3.46
N TRP A 17 -4.00 -7.93 -3.12
CA TRP A 17 -4.10 -7.22 -1.84
C TRP A 17 -5.43 -6.48 -1.65
N ARG A 18 -6.22 -6.24 -2.71
CA ARG A 18 -7.56 -5.63 -2.56
C ARG A 18 -8.51 -6.47 -1.70
N ASN A 19 -8.21 -7.76 -1.55
CA ASN A 19 -8.96 -8.72 -0.74
C ASN A 19 -8.35 -8.92 0.66
N TYR A 20 -7.23 -8.27 0.96
CA TYR A 20 -6.58 -8.37 2.26
C TYR A 20 -7.47 -7.75 3.33
N GLY A 21 -7.63 -8.46 4.46
CA GLY A 21 -8.37 -7.97 5.63
C GLY A 21 -9.74 -7.38 5.30
N SER A 22 -10.08 -6.22 5.86
CA SER A 22 -11.36 -5.52 5.65
C SER A 22 -11.21 -4.20 4.90
N ALA A 23 -12.33 -3.64 4.41
CA ALA A 23 -12.32 -2.30 3.79
C ALA A 23 -11.99 -1.25 4.85
N ALA A 24 -11.17 -0.27 4.49
CA ALA A 24 -10.74 0.77 5.42
C ALA A 24 -10.77 2.16 4.77
N SER A 25 -10.91 3.19 5.59
CA SER A 25 -10.65 4.58 5.18
C SER A 25 -9.13 4.83 5.11
N PRO A 26 -8.66 5.82 4.33
CA PRO A 26 -7.26 6.23 4.33
C PRO A 26 -6.76 6.62 5.73
N GLN A 27 -5.81 5.86 6.26
CA GLN A 27 -5.19 6.11 7.57
C GLN A 27 -3.81 5.45 7.66
N VAL A 28 -2.98 5.90 8.59
CA VAL A 28 -1.69 5.26 8.88
C VAL A 28 -1.91 3.78 9.23
N GLY A 29 -1.10 2.92 8.64
CA GLY A 29 -1.23 1.46 8.78
C GLY A 29 -2.15 0.81 7.74
N ALA A 30 -2.95 1.57 6.99
CA ALA A 30 -3.76 1.00 5.92
C ALA A 30 -2.89 0.56 4.73
N VAL A 31 -3.28 -0.55 4.11
CA VAL A 31 -2.74 -1.02 2.84
C VAL A 31 -3.41 -0.25 1.72
N VAL A 32 -2.60 0.34 0.85
CA VAL A 32 -3.05 1.03 -0.36
C VAL A 32 -2.74 0.17 -1.58
N VAL A 33 -3.77 -0.14 -2.37
CA VAL A 33 -3.69 -1.09 -3.48
C VAL A 33 -4.04 -0.40 -4.79
N TRP A 34 -3.08 -0.38 -5.71
CA TRP A 34 -3.27 -0.05 -7.11
C TRP A 34 -3.23 -1.33 -7.96
N ARG A 35 -3.72 -1.27 -9.21
CA ARG A 35 -3.71 -2.44 -10.13
C ARG A 35 -2.34 -3.11 -10.26
N HIS A 36 -1.26 -2.33 -10.25
CA HIS A 36 0.11 -2.81 -10.47
C HIS A 36 1.08 -2.49 -9.33
N HIS A 37 0.59 -1.94 -8.21
CA HIS A 37 1.45 -1.57 -7.10
C HIS A 37 0.71 -1.69 -5.76
N VAL A 38 1.45 -1.95 -4.69
CA VAL A 38 0.89 -2.01 -3.34
C VAL A 38 1.87 -1.42 -2.34
N GLY A 39 1.34 -0.72 -1.35
CA GLY A 39 2.12 -0.17 -0.24
C GLY A 39 1.29 -0.04 1.02
N GLN A 40 1.90 0.56 2.01
CA GLN A 40 1.29 0.90 3.29
C GLN A 40 1.39 2.39 3.52
N ILE A 41 0.30 3.01 3.95
CA ILE A 41 0.31 4.39 4.43
C ILE A 41 1.09 4.43 5.75
N VAL A 42 2.11 5.27 5.81
CA VAL A 42 2.96 5.47 7.00
C VAL A 42 2.88 6.90 7.55
N GLY A 43 2.19 7.79 6.86
CA GLY A 43 1.99 9.17 7.30
C GLY A 43 1.38 10.03 6.21
N GLN A 44 1.28 11.33 6.46
CA GLN A 44 0.84 12.33 5.49
C GLN A 44 1.98 13.32 5.22
N ALA A 45 2.17 13.68 3.96
CA ALA A 45 3.17 14.65 3.55
C ALA A 45 2.59 16.07 3.66
N ALA A 46 3.47 17.07 3.81
CA ALA A 46 3.07 18.48 3.93
C ALA A 46 2.25 19.00 2.73
N ASN A 47 2.38 18.37 1.56
CA ASN A 47 1.62 18.70 0.35
C ASN A 47 0.27 17.96 0.23
N GLY A 48 -0.26 17.42 1.33
CA GLY A 48 -1.56 16.74 1.38
C GLY A 48 -1.58 15.32 0.82
N ARG A 49 -0.48 14.85 0.21
CA ARG A 49 -0.34 13.47 -0.28
C ARG A 49 -0.05 12.50 0.88
N TRP A 50 -0.24 11.21 0.65
CA TRP A 50 0.09 10.19 1.64
C TRP A 50 1.53 9.74 1.50
N LEU A 51 2.26 9.63 2.60
CA LEU A 51 3.54 8.94 2.65
C LEU A 51 3.26 7.44 2.63
N VAL A 52 3.69 6.79 1.56
CA VAL A 52 3.46 5.36 1.34
C VAL A 52 4.79 4.64 1.28
N GLN A 53 5.00 3.68 2.19
CA GLN A 53 6.10 2.74 2.12
C GLN A 53 5.71 1.57 1.21
N SER A 54 6.52 1.27 0.20
CA SER A 54 6.26 0.18 -0.74
C SER A 54 7.55 -0.48 -1.20
N GLY A 55 7.48 -1.77 -1.52
CA GLY A 55 8.58 -2.54 -2.10
C GLY A 55 8.62 -2.44 -3.62
N ASN A 56 9.70 -2.92 -4.22
CA ASN A 56 9.96 -2.81 -5.66
C ASN A 56 9.81 -1.38 -6.22
N ASP A 57 10.00 -0.39 -5.35
CA ASP A 57 10.04 1.01 -5.72
C ASP A 57 11.44 1.30 -6.29
N GLY A 58 11.60 1.05 -7.59
CA GLY A 58 12.91 1.05 -8.26
C GLY A 58 13.84 -0.03 -7.69
N GLY A 59 13.32 -1.24 -7.48
CA GLY A 59 14.06 -2.38 -6.93
C GLY A 59 14.36 -2.30 -5.43
N ARG A 60 13.81 -1.32 -4.70
CA ARG A 60 14.06 -1.11 -3.26
C ARG A 60 12.76 -0.92 -2.49
N VAL A 61 12.84 -0.99 -1.16
CA VAL A 61 11.77 -0.52 -0.29
C VAL A 61 11.98 0.98 -0.06
N ARG A 62 10.96 1.80 -0.33
CA ARG A 62 11.03 3.25 -0.19
C ARG A 62 9.72 3.82 0.32
N THR A 63 9.82 4.94 1.02
CA THR A 63 8.68 5.79 1.39
C THR A 63 8.61 6.99 0.45
N ARG A 64 7.48 7.20 -0.23
CA ARG A 64 7.26 8.36 -1.11
C ARG A 64 5.89 8.98 -0.92
N ALA A 65 5.79 10.29 -1.13
CA ALA A 65 4.52 10.99 -1.18
C ALA A 65 3.73 10.60 -2.44
N ARG A 66 2.58 9.94 -2.28
CA ARG A 66 1.76 9.40 -3.38
C ARG A 66 0.32 9.86 -3.27
N SER A 67 -0.30 10.09 -4.43
CA SER A 67 -1.76 10.16 -4.51
C SER A 67 -2.31 8.76 -4.34
N ILE A 68 -3.42 8.64 -3.62
CA ILE A 68 -4.16 7.38 -3.44
C ILE A 68 -5.51 7.40 -4.18
N ALA A 69 -5.73 8.40 -5.04
CA ALA A 69 -6.93 8.48 -5.85
C ALA A 69 -7.10 7.19 -6.68
N GLY A 70 -8.30 6.60 -6.62
CA GLY A 70 -8.62 5.34 -7.31
C GLY A 70 -7.97 4.08 -6.73
N ALA A 71 -7.25 4.18 -5.59
CA ALA A 71 -6.72 3.01 -4.91
C ALA A 71 -7.78 2.34 -4.03
N VAL A 72 -7.68 1.02 -3.87
CA VAL A 72 -8.44 0.29 -2.85
C VAL A 72 -7.67 0.37 -1.53
N ILE A 73 -8.38 0.71 -0.44
CA ILE A 73 -7.78 0.84 0.88
C ILE A 73 -8.28 -0.29 1.78
N ARG A 74 -7.34 -1.00 2.40
CA ARG A 74 -7.58 -2.21 3.20
C ARG A 74 -6.84 -2.17 4.53
N MET A 75 -7.27 -2.94 5.51
CA MET A 75 -6.59 -3.11 6.80
C MET A 75 -6.64 -4.56 7.29
#